data_AF-A0A955KBW9-F1
#
_entry.id   AF-A0A955KBW9-F1
#
_cell.length_a   1.000
_cell.length_b   1.000
_cell.length_c   1.000
_cell.angle_alpha   90.00
_cell.angle_beta   90.00
_cell.angle_gamma   90.00
#
_symmetry.space_group_name_H-M   'P 1'
#
loop_
_entity.id
_entity.type
_entity.pdbx_description
1 polymer ?
#
loop_
_entity_poly.entity_id
_entity_poly.type
_entity_poly.pdbx_seq_one_letter_code
_entity_poly.pdbx_strand_id
1 'polypeptide(L)'
;MLTEREKMFGELPKGAYLYCIHCERAYPKDKYRVMSDIDFGLMQMCPYEDCDGDAVMDAWEWTRICSEHTDYPDVPEENKVYPMYKQ
;
A
#
# COMPACT_ATOMS: atom_id res chain seq x y z
N MET A 1 2.91 6.21 23.05
CA MET A 1 3.25 7.62 22.82
C MET A 1 3.37 7.79 21.32
N LEU A 2 2.55 8.63 20.71
CA LEU A 2 2.70 8.98 19.30
C LEU A 2 3.96 9.84 19.16
N THR A 3 4.81 9.50 18.20
CA THR A 3 6.05 10.19 17.89
C THR A 3 5.74 11.62 17.43
N GLU A 4 6.63 12.56 17.72
CA GLU A 4 6.45 13.97 17.32
C GLU A 4 6.27 14.15 15.79
N ARG A 5 6.72 13.16 15.01
CA ARG A 5 6.58 13.10 13.56
C ARG A 5 5.13 12.90 13.10
N GLU A 6 4.34 12.14 13.85
CA GLU A 6 2.91 11.90 13.57
C GLU A 6 2.03 13.11 13.90
N LYS A 7 2.54 14.05 14.71
CA LYS A 7 1.82 15.26 15.15
C LYS A 7 2.04 16.48 14.25
N MET A 8 3.02 16.46 13.35
CA MET A 8 3.42 17.65 12.57
C MET A 8 2.99 17.64 11.10
N PHE A 9 2.66 16.48 10.52
CA PHE A 9 2.31 16.37 9.10
C PHE A 9 1.10 15.44 8.97
N GLY A 10 -0.05 15.99 8.57
CA GLY A 10 -1.28 15.22 8.35
C GLY A 10 -1.19 14.22 7.18
N GLU A 11 -0.05 14.14 6.50
CA GLU A 11 0.19 13.29 5.33
C GLU A 11 1.56 12.58 5.47
N LEU A 12 1.59 11.27 5.23
CA LEU A 12 2.83 10.50 5.21
C LEU A 12 3.66 10.85 3.97
N PRO A 13 5.01 10.75 4.01
CA PRO A 13 5.84 11.02 2.84
C PRO A 13 5.59 10.01 1.71
N LYS A 14 5.85 10.39 0.45
CA LYS A 14 5.68 9.53 -0.76
C LYS A 14 6.24 8.10 -0.62
N GLY A 15 7.37 7.94 0.06
CA GLY A 15 8.02 6.64 0.32
C GLY A 15 7.41 5.81 1.46
N ALA A 16 6.31 6.25 2.06
CA ALA A 16 5.61 5.55 3.14
C ALA A 16 4.43 4.69 2.64
N TYR A 17 4.20 4.64 1.32
CA TYR A 17 3.09 3.91 0.72
C TYR A 17 3.55 2.71 -0.09
N LEU A 18 2.76 1.66 -0.05
CA LEU A 18 2.82 0.50 -0.92
C LEU A 18 1.64 0.52 -1.89
N TYR A 19 1.77 -0.23 -2.96
CA TYR A 19 0.77 -0.45 -4.01
C TYR A 19 0.57 -1.96 -4.16
N CYS A 20 -0.66 -2.45 -4.02
CA CYS A 20 -0.95 -3.87 -4.25
C CYS A 20 -1.25 -4.12 -5.73
N ILE A 21 -0.56 -5.08 -6.35
CA ILE A 21 -0.76 -5.42 -7.76
C ILE A 21 -2.08 -6.15 -8.05
N HIS A 22 -2.77 -6.69 -7.03
CA HIS A 22 -4.03 -7.40 -7.21
C HIS A 22 -5.23 -6.45 -7.33
N CYS A 23 -5.31 -5.48 -6.41
CA CYS A 23 -6.43 -4.54 -6.37
C CYS A 23 -6.07 -3.13 -6.85
N GLU A 24 -4.81 -2.92 -7.23
CA GLU A 24 -4.29 -1.66 -7.78
C GLU A 24 -4.53 -0.44 -6.86
N ARG A 25 -4.62 -0.67 -5.56
CA ARG A 25 -4.78 0.39 -4.55
C ARG A 25 -3.49 0.58 -3.77
N ALA A 26 -3.24 1.84 -3.39
CA ALA A 26 -2.11 2.20 -2.55
C ALA A 26 -2.53 2.41 -1.09
N TYR A 27 -1.64 2.06 -0.16
CA TYR A 27 -1.90 2.09 1.28
C TYR A 27 -0.59 2.33 2.06
N PRO A 28 -0.64 2.86 3.30
CA PRO A 28 0.55 3.03 4.12
C PRO A 28 1.26 1.70 4.43
N LYS A 29 2.60 1.71 4.49
CA LYS A 29 3.44 0.53 4.77
C LYS A 29 3.13 -0.20 6.07
N ASP A 30 2.60 0.52 7.06
CA ASP A 30 2.21 -0.01 8.36
C ASP A 30 0.77 -0.54 8.40
N LYS A 31 0.05 -0.50 7.27
CA LYS A 31 -1.32 -1.01 7.13
C LYS A 31 -1.31 -2.33 6.38
N TYR A 32 -1.58 -3.41 7.09
CA TYR A 32 -1.79 -4.75 6.56
C TYR A 32 -2.73 -5.53 7.47
N ARG A 33 -3.42 -6.52 6.90
CA ARG A 33 -4.14 -7.52 7.70
C ARG A 33 -3.15 -8.62 8.07
N VAL A 34 -3.25 -9.15 9.29
CA VAL A 34 -2.48 -10.34 9.68
C VAL A 34 -3.41 -11.54 9.62
N MET A 35 -3.05 -12.55 8.84
CA MET A 35 -3.79 -13.80 8.73
C MET A 35 -2.90 -14.98 9.10
N SER A 36 -3.44 -15.95 9.82
CA SER A 36 -2.75 -17.20 10.12
C SER A 36 -3.07 -18.25 9.05
N ASP A 37 -2.04 -18.81 8.46
CA ASP A 37 -2.10 -19.96 7.58
C ASP A 37 -1.46 -21.18 8.27
N ILE A 38 -2.03 -22.37 8.05
CA ILE A 38 -1.59 -23.61 8.69
C ILE A 38 -0.23 -24.07 8.14
N ASP A 39 0.03 -23.82 6.86
CA ASP A 39 1.22 -24.27 6.15
C ASP A 39 2.32 -23.20 6.16
N PHE A 40 1.95 -21.91 6.13
CA PHE A 40 2.89 -20.79 5.97
C PHE A 40 3.06 -19.91 7.23
N GLY A 41 2.22 -20.09 8.26
CA GLY A 41 2.28 -19.29 9.49
C GLY A 41 1.59 -17.93 9.36
N LEU A 42 2.12 -16.89 10.01
CA LEU A 42 1.52 -15.54 9.95
C LEU A 42 1.88 -14.82 8.65
N MET A 43 0.89 -14.51 7.84
CA MET A 43 1.01 -13.75 6.61
C MET A 43 0.53 -12.31 6.80
N GLN A 44 1.19 -11.38 6.11
CA GLN A 44 0.76 -9.99 6.01
C GLN A 44 0.01 -9.85 4.69
N MET A 45 -1.25 -9.45 4.74
CA MET A 45 -2.13 -9.34 3.58
C MET A 45 -2.47 -7.87 3.33
N CYS A 46 -2.85 -7.57 2.10
CA CYS A 46 -3.39 -6.28 1.70
C CYS A 46 -4.43 -5.78 2.73
N PRO A 47 -4.37 -4.51 3.15
CA PRO A 47 -5.27 -4.00 4.19
C PRO A 47 -6.73 -3.96 3.77
N TYR A 48 -7.00 -3.92 2.46
CA TYR A 48 -8.36 -3.92 1.92
C TYR A 48 -9.00 -5.31 2.05
N GLU A 49 -10.19 -5.38 2.66
CA GLU A 49 -10.89 -6.63 2.98
C GLU A 49 -11.35 -7.40 1.72
N ASP A 50 -11.56 -6.68 0.63
CA ASP A 50 -11.95 -7.19 -0.69
C ASP A 50 -10.74 -7.55 -1.57
N CYS A 51 -9.54 -7.67 -0.98
CA CYS A 51 -8.32 -8.06 -1.67
C CYS A 51 -7.60 -9.19 -0.90
N ASP A 52 -7.06 -10.16 -1.63
CA ASP A 52 -6.31 -11.31 -1.12
C ASP A 52 -4.80 -11.25 -1.40
N GLY A 53 -4.28 -10.11 -1.88
CA GLY A 53 -2.86 -9.94 -2.14
C GLY A 53 -1.99 -10.05 -0.88
N ASP A 54 -0.85 -10.72 -0.99
CA ASP A 54 0.18 -10.82 0.05
C ASP A 54 0.97 -9.51 0.09
N ALA A 55 0.97 -8.83 1.24
CA ALA A 55 1.61 -7.52 1.38
C ALA A 55 3.15 -7.58 1.35
N VAL A 56 3.76 -8.77 1.42
CA VAL A 56 5.21 -8.97 1.29
C VAL A 56 5.60 -9.24 -0.16
N MET A 57 4.80 -10.03 -0.88
CA MET A 57 5.12 -10.49 -2.23
C MET A 57 4.48 -9.62 -3.33
N ASP A 58 3.26 -9.13 -3.08
CA ASP A 58 2.41 -8.47 -4.07
C ASP A 58 2.36 -6.95 -3.91
N ALA A 59 3.08 -6.42 -2.92
CA ALA A 59 3.15 -4.99 -2.66
C ALA A 59 4.40 -4.36 -3.26
N TRP A 60 4.24 -3.34 -4.08
CA TRP A 60 5.33 -2.55 -4.64
C TRP A 60 5.40 -1.18 -3.99
N GLU A 61 6.60 -0.59 -3.97
CA GLU A 61 6.78 0.79 -3.51
C GLU A 61 5.97 1.76 -4.37
N TRP A 62 5.19 2.66 -3.74
CA TRP A 62 4.42 3.67 -4.48
C TRP A 62 5.32 4.55 -5.35
N THR A 63 6.52 4.88 -4.87
CA THR A 63 7.53 5.62 -5.64
C THR A 63 7.92 4.94 -6.94
N ARG A 64 7.95 3.61 -6.97
CA ARG A 64 8.23 2.83 -8.18
C ARG A 64 7.09 2.98 -9.17
N ILE A 65 5.85 2.81 -8.74
CA ILE A 65 4.66 2.98 -9.60
C ILE A 65 4.62 4.40 -10.17
N CYS A 66 4.81 5.44 -9.35
CA CYS A 66 4.84 6.82 -9.83
C CYS A 66 5.98 7.12 -10.82
N SER A 67 7.07 6.35 -10.82
CA SER A 67 8.15 6.53 -11.79
C SER A 67 7.75 6.06 -13.19
N GLU A 68 6.81 5.13 -13.28
CA GLU A 68 6.24 4.60 -14.52
C GLU A 68 4.95 5.36 -14.91
N HIS A 69 4.24 5.92 -13.93
CA HIS A 69 2.99 6.67 -14.08
C HIS A 69 3.14 8.11 -13.56
N THR A 70 3.62 9.01 -14.43
CA THR A 70 3.90 10.41 -14.06
C THR A 70 2.67 11.24 -13.75
N ASP A 71 1.47 10.74 -14.06
CA ASP A 71 0.17 11.35 -13.76
C ASP A 71 -0.36 11.01 -12.36
N TYR A 72 0.29 10.08 -11.64
CA TYR A 72 -0.13 9.71 -10.28
C TYR A 72 0.38 10.71 -9.24
N PRO A 73 -0.42 10.98 -8.19
CA PRO A 73 -0.06 11.95 -7.16
C PRO A 73 1.10 11.43 -6.29
N ASP A 74 1.86 12.35 -5.69
CA ASP A 74 2.91 11.99 -4.74
C ASP A 74 2.36 11.32 -3.47
N VAL A 75 1.15 11.70 -3.05
CA VAL A 75 0.40 11.08 -1.96
C VAL A 75 -0.82 10.39 -2.57
N PRO A 76 -0.94 9.05 -2.46
CA PRO A 76 -2.10 8.36 -3.00
C PRO A 76 -3.34 8.65 -2.16
N GLU A 77 -4.49 8.68 -2.82
CA GLU A 77 -5.79 8.75 -2.19
C GLU A 77 -6.19 7.37 -1.66
N GLU A 78 -6.71 7.33 -0.44
CA GLU A 78 -7.15 6.09 0.19
C GLU A 78 -8.27 5.42 -0.62
N ASN A 79 -8.16 4.11 -0.82
CA ASN A 79 -9.13 3.27 -1.52
C ASN A 79 -9.37 3.66 -3.00
N LYS A 80 -8.49 4.50 -3.58
CA LYS A 80 -8.49 4.80 -5.01
C LYS A 80 -7.69 3.74 -5.78
N VAL A 81 -8.29 3.27 -6.87
CA VAL A 81 -7.67 2.34 -7.82
C VAL A 81 -6.80 3.13 -8.80
N TYR A 82 -5.57 2.65 -9.01
CA TYR A 82 -4.53 3.24 -9.85
C TYR A 82 -4.09 2.21 -10.91
N PRO A 83 -4.79 2.10 -12.05
CA PRO A 83 -4.59 1.02 -13.01
C PRO A 83 -3.16 0.92 -13.55
N MET A 84 -2.55 -0.26 -13.50
CA MET A 84 -1.17 -0.44 -13.98
C MET A 84 -1.08 -0.36 -15.52
N TYR A 85 -2.13 -0.79 -16.22
CA TYR A 85 -2.21 -0.69 -17.67
C TYR A 85 -3.32 0.27 -18.08
N LYS A 86 -3.03 1.13 -19.07
CA LYS A 86 -4.05 1.97 -19.71
C LYS A 86 -5.08 1.05 -20.38
N GLN A 87 -6.34 1.18 -19.99
CA GLN A 87 -7.46 0.54 -20.64
C GLN A 87 -7.80 1.23 -21.97
#